data_AF-M4RKK6-F1
#
_entry.id   AF-M4RKK6-F1
#
_cell.length_a   1.000
_cell.length_b   1.000
_cell.length_c   1.000
_cell.angle_alpha   90.00
_cell.angle_beta   90.00
_cell.angle_gamma   90.00
#
_symmetry.space_group_name_H-M   'P 1'
#
loop_
_entity.id
_entity.type
_entity.pdbx_description
1 polymer ?
#
loop_
_entity_poly.entity_id
_entity_poly.type
_entity_poly.pdbx_seq_one_letter_code
_entity_poly.pdbx_strand_id
1 'polypeptide(L)' 'MTEAIDALSNKILTPQGDGYYADVAQLVADEGLIKAQLQQELNKLNAANIPVDIDFKQGIKVLGL' A
#
# COMPACT_ATOMS: atom_id res chain seq x y z
N MET A 1 8.44 -18.12 -4.90
CA MET A 1 7.73 -16.82 -5.02
C MET A 1 6.44 -16.95 -5.81
N THR A 2 6.46 -17.55 -7.00
CA THR A 2 5.26 -17.79 -7.83
C THR A 2 4.11 -18.43 -7.05
N GLU A 3 4.35 -19.54 -6.36
CA GLU A 3 3.31 -20.23 -5.55
C GLU A 3 2.65 -19.32 -4.50
N ALA A 4 3.42 -18.48 -3.81
CA ALA A 4 2.89 -17.57 -2.80
C ALA A 4 2.07 -16.43 -3.44
N ILE A 5 2.49 -15.96 -4.62
CA ILE A 5 1.76 -14.95 -5.39
C ILE A 5 0.45 -15.52 -5.92
N ASP A 6 0.48 -16.75 -6.46
CA ASP A 6 -0.70 -17.45 -6.97
C ASP A 6 -1.70 -17.70 -5.85
N ALA A 7 -1.22 -18.15 -4.68
CA ALA A 7 -2.06 -18.37 -3.50
C ALA A 7 -2.71 -17.08 -3.00
N LEU A 8 -1.94 -15.98 -2.91
CA LEU A 8 -2.48 -14.68 -2.52
C LEU A 8 -3.50 -14.15 -3.55
N SER A 9 -3.22 -14.34 -4.83
CA SER A 9 -4.11 -13.92 -5.92
C SER A 9 -5.43 -14.69 -5.86
N ASN A 10 -5.39 -16.01 -5.65
CA ASN A 10 -6.61 -16.80 -5.47
C ASN A 10 -7.40 -16.36 -4.22
N LYS A 11 -6.72 -16.15 -3.08
CA LYS A 11 -7.33 -15.70 -1.82
C LYS A 11 -8.05 -14.35 -1.96
N ILE A 12 -7.56 -13.46 -2.83
CA ILE A 12 -8.14 -12.13 -3.06
C ILE A 12 -9.23 -12.17 -4.14
N LEU A 13 -8.94 -12.76 -5.30
CA LEU A 13 -9.78 -12.62 -6.49
C LEU A 13 -11.05 -13.47 -6.44
N THR A 14 -11.01 -14.65 -5.82
CA THR A 14 -12.20 -15.52 -5.70
C THR A 14 -13.32 -14.84 -4.89
N PRO A 15 -13.10 -14.38 -3.64
CA PRO A 15 -14.17 -13.74 -2.88
C PRO A 15 -14.62 -12.39 -3.48
N GLN A 16 -13.75 -11.69 -4.21
CA GLN A 16 -14.14 -10.49 -4.96
C GLN A 16 -15.07 -10.82 -6.13
N GLY A 17 -14.77 -11.87 -6.89
CA GLY A 17 -15.59 -12.32 -8.02
C GLY A 17 -16.94 -12.88 -7.59
N ASP A 18 -16.98 -13.59 -6.47
CA ASP A 18 -18.20 -14.17 -5.92
C ASP A 18 -19.04 -13.17 -5.10
N GLY A 19 -18.51 -11.98 -4.82
CA GLY A 19 -19.22 -10.91 -4.09
C GLY A 19 -19.26 -11.09 -2.57
N TYR A 20 -18.32 -11.80 -1.97
CA TYR A 20 -18.24 -12.02 -0.52
C TYR A 20 -17.61 -10.83 0.22
N TYR A 21 -18.37 -9.75 0.35
CA TYR A 21 -17.92 -8.50 0.98
C TYR A 21 -17.40 -8.66 2.41
N ALA A 22 -18.05 -9.51 3.23
CA ALA A 22 -17.64 -9.71 4.62
C ALA A 22 -16.24 -10.35 4.69
N ASP A 23 -15.98 -11.34 3.85
CA ASP A 23 -14.71 -12.05 3.80
C ASP A 23 -13.58 -11.13 3.31
N VAL A 24 -13.87 -10.28 2.30
CA VAL A 24 -12.93 -9.26 1.83
C VAL A 24 -12.64 -8.24 2.92
N ALA A 25 -13.67 -7.76 3.64
CA ALA A 25 -13.48 -6.81 4.72
C ALA A 25 -12.63 -7.39 5.85
N GLN A 26 -12.87 -8.65 6.22
CA GLN A 26 -12.07 -9.35 7.23
C GLN A 26 -10.62 -9.51 6.79
N LEU A 27 -10.38 -9.90 5.54
CA LEU A 27 -9.03 -10.03 4.98
C LEU A 27 -8.24 -8.72 5.09
N VAL A 28 -8.87 -7.59 4.76
CA VAL A 28 -8.24 -6.27 4.86
C VAL A 28 -7.99 -5.89 6.33
N ALA A 29 -8.93 -6.18 7.23
CA ALA A 29 -8.77 -5.88 8.65
C ALA A 29 -7.60 -6.65 9.27
N ASP A 30 -7.41 -7.91 8.88
CA ASP A 30 -6.38 -8.79 9.44
C ASP A 30 -5.00 -8.55 8.83
N GLU A 31 -4.92 -8.39 7.51
CA GLU A 31 -3.63 -8.34 6.79
C GLU A 31 -3.21 -6.93 6.39
N GLY A 32 -4.12 -5.95 6.38
CA GLY A 32 -3.88 -4.55 6.00
C GLY A 32 -3.23 -3.69 7.09
N LEU A 33 -2.57 -4.32 8.07
CA LEU A 33 -2.01 -3.66 9.25
C LEU A 33 -0.50 -3.37 9.10
N ILE A 34 -0.07 -2.21 9.60
CA ILE A 34 1.37 -1.92 9.77
C ILE A 34 1.88 -2.71 10.99
N LYS A 35 2.53 -3.84 10.75
CA LYS A 35 3.15 -4.65 11.79
C LYS A 35 4.39 -3.94 12.37
N ALA A 36 4.77 -4.29 13.60
CA ALA A 36 5.84 -3.62 14.35
C ALA A 36 7.18 -3.54 13.58
N GLN A 37 7.53 -4.59 12.82
CA GLN A 37 8.74 -4.60 12.01
C GLN A 37 8.71 -3.53 10.91
N LEU A 38 7.59 -3.41 10.18
CA LEU A 38 7.44 -2.37 9.15
C LEU A 38 7.48 -0.98 9.77
N GLN A 39 6.83 -0.77 10.92
CA GLN A 39 6.86 0.51 11.63
C GLN A 39 8.29 0.92 12.03
N GLN A 40 9.12 -0.02 12.46
CA GLN A 40 10.51 0.24 12.80
C GLN A 40 11.32 0.69 11.58
N GLU A 41 11.13 0.05 10.43
CA GLU A 41 11.80 0.47 9.19
C GLU A 41 11.32 1.84 8.71
N LEU A 42 10.01 2.11 8.77
CA LEU A 42 9.45 3.44 8.45
C LEU A 42 10.02 4.54 9.36
N ASN A 43 10.23 4.26 10.65
CA ASN A 43 10.85 5.20 11.57
C ASN A 43 12.30 5.54 11.18
N LYS A 44 13.06 4.57 10.63
CA LYS A 44 14.42 4.82 10.14
C LYS A 44 14.40 5.75 8.91
N LEU A 45 13.47 5.53 7.99
CA LEU A 45 13.30 6.39 6.80
C LEU A 45 12.95 7.83 7.21
N ASN A 46 12.02 7.99 8.16
CA ASN A 46 11.65 9.28 8.71
C ASN A 46 12.83 9.96 9.43
N ALA A 47 13.61 9.23 10.23
CA ALA A 47 14.79 9.77 10.91
C ALA A 47 15.88 10.22 9.91
N ALA A 48 15.94 9.60 8.74
CA ALA A 48 16.82 9.99 7.64
C ALA A 48 16.27 11.17 6.79
N ASN A 49 15.10 11.74 7.16
CA ASN A 49 14.41 12.79 6.40
C ASN A 49 14.14 12.42 4.93
N ILE A 50 13.87 11.14 4.65
CA ILE A 50 13.54 10.69 3.30
C ILE A 50 12.08 11.06 3.00
N PRO A 51 11.79 11.83 1.92
CA PRO A 51 10.44 12.20 1.56
C PRO A 51 9.62 11.00 1.08
N VAL A 52 8.32 11.00 1.35
CA VAL A 52 7.39 9.95 0.92
C VAL A 52 7.13 10.01 -0.58
N ASP A 53 7.01 11.22 -1.12
CA ASP A 53 6.71 11.49 -2.52
C ASP A 53 7.29 12.86 -2.93
N ILE A 54 7.17 13.20 -4.20
CA ILE A 54 7.64 14.47 -4.77
C ILE A 54 6.48 15.43 -5.04
N ASP A 55 6.68 16.72 -4.74
CA ASP A 55 5.79 17.78 -5.20
C ASP A 55 6.37 18.40 -6.48
N PHE A 56 5.70 18.15 -7.62
CA PHE A 56 6.16 18.68 -8.90
C PHE A 56 5.56 20.06 -9.20
N LYS A 57 6.34 21.11 -8.94
CA LYS A 57 5.94 22.50 -9.15
C LYS A 57 6.16 22.91 -10.61
N GLN A 58 5.07 22.99 -11.39
CA GLN A 58 5.09 23.36 -12.81
C GLN A 58 3.95 24.33 -13.19
N GLY A 59 4.05 24.96 -14.37
CA GLY A 59 2.99 25.77 -14.98
C GLY A 59 3.35 27.24 -15.16
N ILE A 60 2.45 27.99 -15.81
CA ILE A 60 2.67 29.40 -16.22
C ILE A 60 3.02 30.30 -15.03
N LYS A 61 2.40 30.05 -13.86
CA LYS A 61 2.70 30.75 -12.60
C LYS A 61 4.13 30.53 -12.08
N VAL A 62 4.73 29.38 -12.40
CA VAL A 62 6.14 29.06 -12.08
C VAL A 62 7.08 29.73 -13.09
N LEU A 63 6.62 29.92 -14.33
CA LEU A 63 7.37 30.60 -15.40
C LEU A 63 7.40 32.13 -15.24
N GLY A 64 6.62 32.70 -14.32
CA GLY A 64 6.55 34.15 -14.10
C GLY A 64 5.85 34.93 -15.23
N LEU A 65 4.96 34.25 -15.97
CA LEU A 65 4.17 34.81 -17.07
C LEU A 65 2.75 35.18 -16.64
#